data_AF-A0A165X0P5-F1
#
_entry.id   AF-A0A165X0P5-F1
#
_cell.length_a   1.000
_cell.length_b   1.000
_cell.length_c   1.000
_cell.angle_alpha   90.00
_cell.angle_beta   90.00
_cell.angle_gamma   90.00
#
_symmetry.space_group_name_H-M   'P 1'
#
loop_
_entity.id
_entity.type
_entity.pdbx_description
1 polymer ?
#
loop_
_entity_poly.entity_id
_entity_poly.type
_entity_poly.pdbx_seq_one_letter_code
_entity_poly.pdbx_strand_id
1 'polypeptide(L)'
;TFKLDLPKEMLSRGLTNAFHASLLRLHHANDDRLFPGRQMHQLPSFNEDGAEWAIDRILSHSGQGTDSMFEVQWTTGDVTWATYHEMKGLNCLDEYFEAMGITGVRNL
;
A
#
# COMPACT_ATOMS: atom_id res chain seq x y z
N THR A 1 31.12 -5.77 -17.94
CA THR A 1 29.90 -6.02 -17.14
C THR A 1 30.30 -6.14 -15.69
N PHE A 2 29.59 -5.48 -14.79
CA PHE A 2 29.85 -5.49 -13.35
C PHE A 2 28.68 -6.18 -12.65
N LYS A 3 28.95 -7.06 -11.69
CA LYS A 3 27.91 -7.76 -10.94
C LYS A 3 27.72 -7.10 -9.58
N LEU A 4 26.48 -6.76 -9.25
CA LEU A 4 26.10 -6.26 -7.93
C LEU A 4 25.44 -7.39 -7.14
N ASP A 5 25.59 -7.35 -5.83
CA ASP A 5 24.77 -8.18 -4.96
C ASP A 5 23.41 -7.48 -4.81
N LEU A 6 22.35 -8.14 -5.26
CA LEU A 6 20.99 -7.57 -5.26
C LEU A 6 20.16 -8.26 -4.18
N PRO A 7 19.25 -7.53 -3.52
CA PRO A 7 18.25 -8.12 -2.64
C PRO A 7 17.46 -9.23 -3.34
N LYS A 8 17.04 -10.24 -2.57
CA LYS A 8 16.33 -11.42 -3.10
C LYS A 8 15.02 -11.04 -3.78
N GLU A 9 14.37 -10.01 -3.29
CA GLU A 9 13.12 -9.44 -3.76
C GLU A 9 13.26 -8.84 -5.17
N MET A 10 14.44 -8.31 -5.52
CA MET A 10 14.73 -7.84 -6.87
C MET A 10 14.99 -9.03 -7.81
N LEU A 11 15.75 -10.02 -7.34
CA LEU A 11 16.07 -11.21 -8.12
C LEU A 11 14.84 -12.07 -8.41
N SER A 12 13.92 -12.24 -7.45
CA SER A 12 12.68 -13.02 -7.61
C SER A 12 11.78 -12.47 -8.73
N ARG A 13 11.96 -11.20 -9.07
CA ARG A 13 11.20 -10.48 -10.12
C ARG A 13 11.92 -10.41 -11.46
N GLY A 14 13.03 -11.14 -11.59
CA GLY A 14 13.77 -11.25 -12.85
C GLY A 14 14.73 -10.10 -13.13
N LEU A 15 15.07 -9.26 -12.14
CA LEU A 15 16.13 -8.27 -12.32
C LEU A 15 17.48 -8.97 -12.41
N THR A 16 18.23 -8.64 -13.45
CA THR A 16 19.58 -9.19 -13.63
C THR A 16 20.58 -8.44 -12.74
N ASN A 17 21.51 -9.17 -12.15
CA ASN A 17 22.53 -8.60 -11.28
C ASN A 17 23.74 -8.02 -12.04
N ALA A 18 23.71 -8.04 -13.38
CA ALA A 18 24.80 -7.67 -14.25
C ALA A 18 24.52 -6.32 -14.92
N PHE A 19 25.32 -5.30 -14.59
CA PHE A 19 25.15 -3.93 -15.07
C PHE A 19 26.33 -3.45 -15.91
N HIS A 20 26.11 -2.41 -16.69
CA HIS A 20 27.17 -1.72 -17.41
C HIS A 20 27.93 -0.79 -16.44
N ALA A 21 29.23 -1.03 -16.26
CA ALA A 21 30.02 -0.40 -15.21
C ALA A 21 30.06 1.13 -15.30
N SER A 22 30.02 1.71 -16.51
CA SER A 22 30.05 3.17 -16.69
C SER A 22 28.73 3.86 -16.35
N LEU A 23 27.63 3.12 -16.19
CA LEU A 23 26.34 3.66 -15.76
C LEU A 23 26.15 3.59 -14.24
N LEU A 24 27.04 2.90 -13.52
CA LEU A 24 26.97 2.81 -12.07
C LEU A 24 27.29 4.16 -11.44
N ARG A 25 26.52 4.51 -10.41
CA ARG A 25 26.69 5.72 -9.61
C ARG A 25 26.87 5.35 -8.14
N LEU A 26 27.54 6.22 -7.39
CA LEU A 26 27.65 6.08 -5.94
C LEU A 26 26.26 6.10 -5.31
N HIS A 27 26.02 5.16 -4.39
CA HIS A 27 24.78 5.12 -3.62
C HIS A 27 24.72 6.32 -2.66
N HIS A 28 23.59 7.00 -2.67
CA HIS A 28 23.25 8.05 -1.71
C HIS A 28 22.12 7.53 -0.83
N ALA A 29 22.33 7.49 0.49
CA ALA A 29 21.31 7.02 1.43
C ALA A 29 20.06 7.91 1.37
N ASN A 30 18.91 7.31 1.69
CA ASN A 30 17.65 8.05 1.81
C ASN A 30 17.71 9.00 3.02
N ASP A 31 17.14 10.19 2.86
CA ASP A 31 16.90 11.09 4.00
C ASP A 31 15.50 10.78 4.55
N ASP A 32 15.45 10.06 5.67
CA ASP A 32 14.18 9.63 6.27
C ASP A 32 13.34 10.79 6.82
N ARG A 33 13.93 11.98 7.03
CA ARG A 33 13.17 13.17 7.44
C ARG A 33 12.40 13.78 6.28
N LEU A 34 12.98 13.77 5.08
CA LEU A 34 12.37 14.31 3.87
C LEU A 34 11.54 13.25 3.13
N PHE A 35 11.90 11.98 3.27
CA PHE A 35 11.29 10.86 2.58
C PHE A 35 11.03 9.69 3.55
N PRO A 36 10.12 9.86 4.52
CA PRO A 36 9.71 8.79 5.41
C PRO A 36 9.06 7.65 4.62
N GLY A 37 9.20 6.42 5.10
CA GLY A 37 8.46 5.29 4.55
C GLY A 37 8.99 4.73 3.22
N ARG A 38 10.27 4.96 2.86
CA ARG A 38 10.89 4.41 1.64
C ARG A 38 11.59 3.06 1.82
N GLN A 39 11.18 2.26 2.80
CA GLN A 39 11.69 0.89 2.91
C GLN A 39 11.16 0.04 1.74
N MET A 40 11.91 -0.98 1.34
CA MET A 40 11.54 -1.85 0.20
C MET A 40 10.12 -2.43 0.36
N HIS A 41 9.75 -2.91 1.55
CA HIS A 41 8.42 -3.44 1.87
C HIS A 41 7.31 -2.38 2.02
N GLN A 42 7.61 -1.10 1.76
CA GLN A 42 6.62 -0.02 1.73
C GLN A 42 6.44 0.50 0.31
N LEU A 43 7.28 0.07 -0.64
CA LEU A 43 7.14 0.47 -2.03
C LEU A 43 6.04 -0.38 -2.67
N PRO A 44 5.04 0.23 -3.31
CA PRO A 44 3.92 -0.49 -3.92
C PRO A 44 4.38 -1.56 -4.90
N SER A 45 5.45 -1.28 -5.63
CA SER A 45 6.02 -2.25 -6.55
C SER A 45 6.50 -3.49 -5.81
N PHE A 46 7.12 -3.37 -4.62
CA PHE A 46 7.86 -4.41 -3.86
C PHE A 46 7.07 -5.14 -2.78
N ASN A 47 5.82 -4.78 -2.55
CA ASN A 47 4.94 -5.53 -1.66
C ASN A 47 4.53 -6.84 -2.37
N GLU A 48 4.94 -7.98 -1.81
CA GLU A 48 4.54 -9.32 -2.30
C GLU A 48 3.09 -9.65 -1.91
N ASP A 49 2.67 -9.12 -0.77
CA ASP A 49 1.28 -9.06 -0.38
C ASP A 49 0.66 -7.83 -1.05
N GLY A 50 -0.50 -7.95 -1.69
CA GLY A 50 -1.26 -6.85 -2.27
C GLY A 50 -1.76 -5.81 -1.24
N ALA A 51 -0.95 -5.48 -0.22
CA ALA A 51 -1.07 -4.31 0.61
C ALA A 51 -0.77 -3.07 -0.25
N GLU A 52 -1.64 -2.84 -1.23
CA GLU A 52 -1.92 -1.51 -1.74
C GLU A 52 -2.45 -0.71 -0.54
N TRP A 53 -1.51 -0.12 0.21
CA TRP A 53 -1.72 0.87 1.26
C TRP A 53 -2.51 0.31 2.45
N ALA A 54 -1.79 -0.14 3.47
CA ALA A 54 -2.36 -0.74 4.67
C ALA A 54 -3.22 0.27 5.44
N ILE A 55 -4.51 0.28 5.12
CA ILE A 55 -5.59 0.79 5.94
C ILE A 55 -5.61 -0.05 7.22
N ASP A 56 -5.51 0.58 8.39
CA ASP A 56 -5.63 -0.10 9.67
C ASP A 56 -7.10 -0.49 9.92
N ARG A 57 -8.02 0.47 9.80
CA ARG A 57 -9.46 0.25 10.01
C ARG A 57 -10.33 1.36 9.43
N ILE A 58 -11.61 1.06 9.27
CA ILE A 58 -12.66 2.05 9.05
C ILE A 58 -13.20 2.49 10.42
N LEU A 59 -13.21 3.80 10.67
CA LEU A 59 -13.69 4.40 11.92
C LEU A 59 -15.20 4.68 11.85
N SER A 60 -15.65 5.23 10.73
CA SER A 60 -17.04 5.60 10.50
C SER A 60 -17.38 5.64 9.01
N HIS A 61 -18.65 5.80 8.68
CA HIS A 61 -19.10 6.09 7.31
C HIS A 61 -20.16 7.19 7.32
N SER A 62 -20.36 7.81 6.15
CA SER A 62 -21.41 8.78 5.90
C SER A 62 -22.00 8.54 4.51
N GLY A 63 -23.30 8.73 4.37
CA GLY A 63 -24.03 8.42 3.14
C GLY A 63 -24.64 7.02 3.15
N GLN A 64 -25.13 6.59 2.00
CA GLN A 64 -25.87 5.34 1.81
C GLN A 64 -25.48 4.72 0.48
N GLY A 65 -25.49 3.40 0.39
CA GLY A 65 -25.20 2.73 -0.88
C GLY A 65 -23.81 3.07 -1.45
N THR A 66 -23.71 3.08 -2.78
CA THR A 66 -22.45 3.32 -3.50
C THR A 66 -21.91 4.73 -3.38
N ASP A 67 -22.72 5.68 -2.92
CA ASP A 67 -22.32 7.07 -2.70
C ASP A 67 -21.76 7.29 -1.29
N SER A 68 -21.60 6.22 -0.51
CA SER A 68 -21.03 6.28 0.84
C SER A 68 -19.56 6.68 0.82
N MET A 69 -19.19 7.49 1.81
CA MET A 69 -17.81 7.80 2.14
C MET A 69 -17.44 7.15 3.47
N PHE A 70 -16.18 6.75 3.60
CA PHE A 70 -15.63 6.06 4.76
C PHE A 70 -14.52 6.89 5.37
N GLU A 71 -14.55 7.02 6.69
CA GLU A 71 -13.47 7.59 7.46
C GLU A 71 -12.47 6.47 7.77
N VAL A 72 -11.30 6.57 7.14
CA VAL A 72 -10.29 5.52 7.11
C VAL A 72 -9.08 5.96 7.92
N GLN A 73 -8.64 5.08 8.82
CA GLN A 73 -7.37 5.22 9.53
C GLN A 73 -6.29 4.42 8.82
N TRP A 74 -5.19 5.09 8.47
CA TRP A 74 -4.01 4.45 7.87
C TRP A 74 -3.14 3.82 8.96
N THR A 75 -2.32 2.84 8.59
CA THR A 75 -1.28 2.28 9.49
C THR A 75 -0.26 3.32 9.98
N THR A 76 -0.13 4.47 9.31
CA THR A 76 0.66 5.63 9.77
C THR A 76 -0.03 6.41 10.89
N GLY A 77 -1.31 6.14 11.17
CA GLY A 77 -2.15 6.85 12.13
C GLY A 77 -2.93 8.02 11.54
N ASP A 78 -2.65 8.42 10.30
CA ASP A 78 -3.41 9.45 9.60
C ASP A 78 -4.87 9.03 9.40
N VAL A 79 -5.78 10.00 9.31
CA VAL A 79 -7.21 9.76 9.08
C VAL A 79 -7.68 10.57 7.88
N THR A 80 -8.29 9.91 6.90
CA THR A 80 -8.82 10.55 5.70
C THR A 80 -10.17 9.97 5.30
N TRP A 81 -10.92 10.71 4.49
CA TRP A 81 -12.15 10.22 3.88
C TRP A 81 -11.87 9.61 2.51
N ALA A 82 -12.39 8.41 2.27
CA ALA A 82 -12.32 7.70 0.99
C ALA A 82 -13.73 7.31 0.51
N THR A 83 -13.92 7.25 -0.80
CA THR A 83 -15.18 6.83 -1.42
C THR A 83 -15.31 5.31 -1.45
N TYR A 84 -16.55 4.79 -1.53
CA TYR A 84 -16.77 3.37 -1.75
C TYR A 84 -16.01 2.82 -2.96
N HIS A 85 -15.88 3.59 -4.04
CA HIS A 85 -15.16 3.16 -5.25
C HIS A 85 -13.67 2.93 -5.02
N GLU A 86 -13.04 3.74 -4.16
CA GLU A 86 -11.63 3.59 -3.77
C GLU A 86 -11.44 2.43 -2.79
N MET A 87 -12.45 2.16 -1.96
CA MET A 87 -12.43 1.12 -0.93
C MET A 87 -12.84 -0.27 -1.44
N LYS A 88 -13.46 -0.36 -2.62
CA LYS A 88 -14.06 -1.58 -3.13
C LYS A 88 -12.98 -2.64 -3.41
N GLY A 89 -13.11 -3.80 -2.77
CA GLY A 89 -12.19 -4.93 -2.94
C GLY A 89 -11.07 -4.98 -1.89
N LEU A 90 -11.07 -4.06 -0.92
CA LEU A 90 -10.17 -4.09 0.23
C LEU A 90 -10.80 -4.89 1.37
N ASN A 91 -10.01 -5.77 2.00
CA ASN A 91 -10.48 -6.62 3.10
C ASN A 91 -11.07 -5.83 4.28
N CYS A 92 -10.54 -4.64 4.57
CA CYS A 92 -11.03 -3.79 5.66
C CYS A 92 -12.49 -3.33 5.46
N LEU A 93 -12.97 -3.28 4.21
CA LEU A 93 -14.37 -2.96 3.92
C LEU A 93 -15.29 -4.15 4.25
N ASP A 94 -14.84 -5.37 3.94
CA ASP A 94 -15.58 -6.60 4.25
C ASP A 94 -15.67 -6.80 5.78
N GLU A 95 -14.56 -6.58 6.51
CA GLU A 95 -14.53 -6.62 7.97
C GLU A 95 -15.49 -5.60 8.60
N TYR A 96 -15.57 -4.39 8.01
CA TYR A 96 -16.49 -3.36 8.48
C TYR A 96 -17.96 -3.73 8.28
N PHE A 97 -18.29 -4.31 7.12
CA PHE A 97 -19.64 -4.80 6.85
C PHE A 97 -20.04 -5.94 7.77
N GLU A 98 -19.13 -6.87 8.05
CA GLU A 98 -19.34 -7.96 8.99
C GLU A 98 -19.58 -7.42 10.42
N ALA A 99 -18.80 -6.44 10.87
CA ALA A 99 -18.98 -5.80 12.16
C ALA A 99 -20.33 -5.08 12.31
N MET A 100 -20.87 -4.53 11.21
CA MET A 100 -22.21 -3.93 11.18
C MET A 100 -23.34 -4.93 10.93
N GLY A 101 -23.03 -6.19 10.65
CA GLY A 101 -24.02 -7.22 10.35
C GLY A 101 -24.70 -7.05 8.98
N ILE A 102 -24.05 -6.36 8.04
CA ILE A 102 -24.55 -6.12 6.70
C ILE A 102 -23.76 -6.91 5.66
N THR A 103 -24.42 -7.33 4.59
CA THR A 103 -23.79 -8.16 3.52
C THR A 103 -23.17 -7.36 2.38
N GLY A 104 -23.26 -6.03 2.44
CA GLY A 104 -22.67 -5.18 1.43
C GLY A 104 -23.22 -3.76 1.43
N VAL A 105 -22.60 -2.93 0.60
CA VAL A 105 -22.80 -1.47 0.55
C VAL A 105 -24.26 -1.04 0.35
N ARG A 106 -25.10 -1.86 -0.29
CA ARG A 106 -26.53 -1.55 -0.52
C ARG A 106 -27.37 -1.54 0.76
N ASN A 107 -26.83 -2.12 1.83
CA ASN A 107 -27.46 -2.18 3.15
C ASN A 107 -26.84 -1.19 4.14
N LEU A 108 -25.92 -0.33 3.67
CA LEU A 108 -25.53 0.90 4.37
C LEU A 108 -26.64 1.92 4.20
#